data_AF-A0A0C9TS05-F1
#
_entry.id   AF-A0A0C9TS05-F1
#
_cell.length_a   1.000
_cell.length_b   1.000
_cell.length_c   1.000
_cell.angle_alpha   90.00
_cell.angle_beta   90.00
_cell.angle_gamma   90.00
#
_symmetry.space_group_name_H-M   'P 1'
#
loop_
_entity.id
_entity.type
_entity.pdbx_description
1 polymer ?
#
loop_
_entity_poly.entity_id
_entity_poly.type
_entity_poly.pdbx_seq_one_letter_code
_entity_poly.pdbx_strand_id
1 'polypeptide(L)'
;PAMLYHIPICALSDFRYLSQSPIISKATREKSKNALQEFHNHKKTIINLGARCGEKNHPLKHWHIPKLELMQSVVLSIVAVGSLLQWSADMTEHAHIVVIKDPAEATNNREYNPQIC
;
A
#
# COMPACT_ATOMS: atom_id res chain seq x y z
N PRO A 1 0.06 3.65 26.62
CA PRO A 1 0.87 3.38 25.40
C PRO A 1 0.03 2.97 24.17
N ALA A 2 -0.82 1.94 24.27
CA ALA A 2 -1.64 1.45 23.13
C ALA A 2 -2.63 2.49 22.57
N MET A 3 -3.18 3.34 23.44
CA MET A 3 -4.15 4.38 23.06
C MET A 3 -3.57 5.48 22.15
N LEU A 4 -2.24 5.67 22.14
CA LEU A 4 -1.58 6.76 21.40
C LEU A 4 -1.30 6.44 19.92
N TYR A 5 -1.27 5.15 19.56
CA TYR A 5 -1.10 4.70 18.17
C TYR A 5 -2.43 4.48 17.45
N HIS A 6 -3.52 4.33 18.21
CA HIS A 6 -4.81 3.93 17.68
C HIS A 6 -5.29 4.84 16.54
N ILE A 7 -5.26 6.16 16.74
CA ILE A 7 -5.77 7.13 15.76
C ILE A 7 -5.07 7.03 14.39
N PRO A 8 -3.74 7.21 14.28
CA PRO A 8 -3.09 7.18 12.97
C PRO A 8 -3.14 5.80 12.31
N ILE A 9 -3.12 4.72 13.08
CA ILE A 9 -3.19 3.36 12.52
C ILE A 9 -4.60 3.08 11.96
N CYS A 10 -5.65 3.41 12.71
CA CYS A 10 -7.03 3.27 12.24
C CYS A 10 -7.29 4.17 11.04
N ALA A 11 -6.87 5.43 11.06
CA ALA A 11 -7.03 6.35 9.93
C ALA A 11 -6.35 5.84 8.65
N LEU A 12 -5.14 5.28 8.75
CA LEU A 12 -4.46 4.69 7.59
C LEU A 12 -5.16 3.41 7.08
N SER A 13 -5.68 2.60 8.01
CA SER A 13 -6.48 1.42 7.69
C SER A 13 -7.78 1.80 6.97
N ASP A 14 -8.51 2.79 7.49
CA ASP A 14 -9.73 3.33 6.88
C ASP A 14 -9.48 3.82 5.46
N PHE A 15 -8.41 4.59 5.25
CA PHE A 15 -8.01 5.02 3.91
C PHE A 15 -7.82 3.83 2.97
N ARG A 16 -7.10 2.79 3.41
CA ARG A 16 -6.86 1.58 2.60
C ARG A 16 -8.16 0.88 2.24
N TYR A 17 -9.03 0.61 3.20
CA TYR A 17 -10.31 -0.06 2.94
C TYR A 17 -11.22 0.77 2.04
N LEU A 18 -11.30 2.09 2.25
CA LEU A 18 -12.10 2.97 1.40
C LEU A 18 -11.58 3.02 -0.04
N SER A 19 -10.25 2.98 -0.23
CA SER A 19 -9.62 2.94 -1.55
C SER A 19 -9.88 1.64 -2.32
N GLN A 20 -10.23 0.57 -1.61
CA GLN A 20 -10.58 -0.75 -2.17
C GLN A 20 -12.09 -0.94 -2.33
N SER A 21 -12.90 0.09 -2.05
CA SER A 21 -14.35 0.00 -2.18
C SER A 21 -14.74 -0.35 -3.63
N PRO A 22 -15.64 -1.34 -3.84
CA PRO A 22 -16.09 -1.71 -5.19
C PRO A 22 -16.79 -0.56 -5.90
N ILE A 23 -17.35 0.38 -5.14
CA ILE A 23 -17.98 1.60 -5.64
C ILE A 23 -17.33 2.80 -4.94
N ILE A 24 -16.66 3.65 -5.72
CA ILE A 24 -16.05 4.88 -5.19
C ILE A 24 -16.98 6.07 -5.48
N SER A 25 -17.94 6.27 -4.57
CA SER A 25 -18.85 7.40 -4.61
C SER A 25 -18.16 8.72 -4.19
N LYS A 26 -18.84 9.86 -4.40
CA LYS A 26 -18.38 11.14 -3.84
C LYS A 26 -18.17 11.06 -2.32
N ALA A 27 -19.07 10.40 -1.59
CA ALA A 27 -18.92 10.21 -0.15
C ALA A 27 -17.70 9.35 0.21
N THR A 28 -17.43 8.29 -0.55
CA THR A 28 -16.23 7.44 -0.36
C THR A 28 -14.95 8.24 -0.56
N ARG A 29 -14.92 9.12 -1.59
CA ARG A 29 -13.77 10.01 -1.84
C ARG A 29 -13.52 10.98 -0.70
N GLU A 30 -14.56 11.63 -0.19
CA GLU A 30 -14.40 12.57 0.94
C GLU A 30 -13.98 11.85 2.22
N LYS A 31 -14.55 10.67 2.51
CA LYS A 31 -14.08 9.83 3.63
C LYS A 31 -12.61 9.45 3.47
N SER A 32 -12.17 9.09 2.26
CA SER A 32 -10.77 8.74 1.98
C SER A 32 -9.83 9.92 2.22
N LYS A 33 -10.18 11.11 1.72
CA LYS A 33 -9.40 12.34 1.98
C LYS A 33 -9.29 12.62 3.47
N ASN A 34 -10.41 12.53 4.20
CA ASN A 34 -10.45 12.79 5.63
C ASN A 34 -9.62 11.78 6.42
N ALA A 35 -9.71 10.49 6.08
CA ALA A 35 -8.90 9.44 6.71
C ALA A 35 -7.39 9.67 6.48
N LEU A 36 -6.98 10.05 5.26
CA LEU A 36 -5.59 10.34 4.97
C LEU A 36 -5.10 11.60 5.70
N GLN A 37 -5.94 12.63 5.78
CA GLN A 37 -5.65 13.84 6.54
C GLN A 37 -5.51 13.54 8.03
N GLU A 38 -6.39 12.72 8.60
CA GLU A 38 -6.35 12.30 10.00
C GLU A 38 -5.08 11.52 10.32
N PHE A 39 -4.65 10.63 9.42
CA PHE A 39 -3.34 9.98 9.51
C PHE A 39 -2.21 11.02 9.51
N HIS A 40 -2.22 11.99 8.60
CA HIS A 40 -1.16 13.00 8.54
C HIS A 40 -1.11 13.91 9.76
N ASN A 41 -2.25 14.23 10.36
CA ASN A 41 -2.35 15.01 11.60
C ASN A 41 -1.71 14.26 12.77
N HIS A 42 -1.85 12.93 12.83
CA HIS A 42 -1.45 12.13 13.99
C HIS A 42 -0.19 11.28 13.79
N LYS A 43 0.35 11.12 12.56
CA LYS A 43 1.52 10.26 12.29
C LYS A 43 2.78 10.64 13.06
N LYS A 44 2.85 11.86 13.62
CA LYS A 44 3.96 12.30 14.46
C LYS A 44 4.00 11.56 15.80
N THR A 45 2.85 11.13 16.34
CA THR A 45 2.81 10.35 17.59
C THR A 45 3.56 9.03 17.46
N ILE A 46 3.47 8.37 16.30
CA ILE A 46 4.21 7.14 15.98
C ILE A 46 5.73 7.37 16.06
N ILE A 47 6.22 8.49 15.52
CA ILE A 47 7.65 8.86 15.61
C ILE A 47 8.04 9.17 17.05
N ASN A 48 7.24 9.99 17.75
CA ASN A 48 7.57 10.45 19.10
C ASN A 48 7.68 9.28 20.08
N LEU A 49 6.92 8.21 19.85
CA LEU A 49 6.98 7.00 20.66
C LEU A 49 8.05 6.00 20.19
N GLY A 50 8.83 6.34 19.17
CA GLY A 50 9.91 5.49 18.65
C GLY A 50 9.45 4.25 17.88
N ALA A 51 8.16 4.12 17.57
CA ALA A 51 7.61 2.93 16.89
C ALA A 51 8.01 2.81 15.42
N ARG A 52 8.46 3.91 14.80
CA ARG A 52 8.97 3.87 13.44
C ARG A 52 10.46 3.54 13.48
N CYS A 53 10.82 2.29 13.19
CA CYS A 53 12.21 1.84 13.16
C CYS A 53 12.70 1.56 11.73
N GLY A 54 13.98 1.83 11.49
CA GLY A 54 14.70 1.45 10.27
C GLY A 54 15.54 0.18 10.49
N GLU A 55 16.64 0.08 9.77
CA GLU A 55 17.59 -1.02 9.93
C GLU A 55 18.08 -1.14 11.39
N LYS A 56 18.29 -2.38 11.83
CA LYS A 56 18.77 -2.69 13.19
C LYS A 56 17.91 -2.10 14.31
N ASN A 57 16.61 -1.90 14.07
CA ASN A 57 15.65 -1.33 15.02
C ASN A 57 15.97 0.11 15.47
N HIS A 58 16.72 0.88 14.69
CA HIS A 58 16.98 2.28 15.02
C HIS A 58 15.75 3.17 14.75
N PRO A 59 15.27 3.96 15.73
CA PRO A 59 14.13 4.86 15.54
C PRO A 59 14.39 5.93 14.48
N LEU A 60 13.48 6.06 13.52
CA LEU A 60 13.48 7.06 12.45
C LEU A 60 12.65 8.28 12.86
N LYS A 61 13.18 9.47 12.62
CA LYS A 61 12.54 10.75 12.98
C LYS A 61 11.73 11.40 11.84
N HIS A 62 11.60 10.73 10.71
CA HIS A 62 11.02 11.26 9.47
C HIS A 62 10.08 10.25 8.82
N TRP A 63 9.19 10.71 7.93
CA TRP A 63 8.27 9.87 7.14
C TRP A 63 8.66 9.82 5.65
N HIS A 64 9.93 9.55 5.32
CA HIS A 64 10.38 9.42 3.92
C HIS A 64 10.00 8.06 3.34
N ILE A 65 8.71 7.86 3.10
CA ILE A 65 8.18 6.69 2.40
C ILE A 65 7.48 7.23 1.16
N PRO A 66 8.08 7.13 -0.03
CA PRO A 66 7.49 7.67 -1.26
C PRO A 66 6.05 7.19 -1.49
N LYS A 67 5.74 5.94 -1.12
CA LYS A 67 4.38 5.38 -1.20
C LYS A 67 3.35 6.12 -0.34
N LEU A 68 3.74 6.76 0.76
CA LEU A 68 2.79 7.55 1.57
C LEU A 68 2.48 8.91 0.95
N GLU A 69 3.44 9.51 0.25
CA GLU A 69 3.20 10.73 -0.52
C GLU A 69 2.28 10.42 -1.70
N LEU A 70 2.52 9.29 -2.38
CA LEU A 70 1.67 8.80 -3.46
C LEU A 70 0.20 8.61 -3.04
N MET A 71 -0.08 8.27 -1.78
CA MET A 71 -1.48 8.12 -1.31
C MET A 71 -2.31 9.40 -1.50
N GLN A 72 -1.69 10.58 -1.50
CA GLN A 72 -2.38 11.86 -1.71
C GLN A 72 -2.96 11.98 -3.13
N SER A 73 -2.38 11.29 -4.11
CA SER A 73 -2.87 11.33 -5.49
C SER A 73 -4.05 10.39 -5.72
N VAL A 74 -4.28 9.37 -4.88
CA VAL A 74 -5.28 8.31 -5.13
C VAL A 74 -6.66 8.89 -5.43
N VAL A 75 -7.16 9.78 -4.58
CA VAL A 75 -8.50 10.36 -4.78
C VAL A 75 -8.56 11.27 -6.00
N LEU A 76 -7.49 12.01 -6.31
CA LEU A 76 -7.39 12.85 -7.49
C LEU A 76 -7.37 12.00 -8.76
N SER A 77 -6.60 10.92 -8.77
CA SER A 77 -6.52 9.97 -9.87
C SER A 77 -7.88 9.32 -10.14
N ILE A 78 -8.62 8.92 -9.10
CA ILE A 78 -9.99 8.37 -9.28
C ILE A 78 -10.92 9.35 -9.99
N VAL A 79 -10.82 10.65 -9.67
CA VAL A 79 -11.62 11.68 -10.34
C VAL A 79 -11.19 11.86 -11.80
N ALA A 80 -9.88 11.81 -12.07
CA ALA A 80 -9.32 12.08 -13.39
C ALA A 80 -9.51 10.91 -14.39
N VAL A 81 -9.31 9.66 -13.94
CA VAL A 81 -9.25 8.48 -14.83
C VAL A 81 -10.28 7.40 -14.48
N GLY A 82 -11.12 7.63 -13.47
CA GLY A 82 -12.12 6.66 -13.03
C GLY A 82 -11.51 5.51 -12.21
N SER A 83 -11.59 4.28 -12.74
CA SER A 83 -11.15 3.10 -11.99
C SER A 83 -9.63 3.00 -11.93
N LEU A 84 -9.07 2.94 -10.71
CA LEU A 84 -7.66 2.66 -10.51
C LEU A 84 -7.29 1.18 -10.68
N LEU A 85 -8.27 0.28 -10.76
CA LEU A 85 -8.01 -1.15 -10.95
C LEU A 85 -7.25 -1.43 -12.25
N GLN A 86 -7.47 -0.61 -13.28
CA GLN A 86 -6.70 -0.67 -14.54
C GLN A 86 -5.19 -0.44 -14.33
N TRP A 87 -4.81 0.27 -13.27
CA TRP A 87 -3.43 0.59 -12.92
C TRP A 87 -2.89 -0.27 -11.79
N SER A 88 -3.65 -1.27 -11.34
CA SER A 88 -3.21 -2.22 -10.33
C SER A 88 -2.30 -3.28 -10.95
N ALA A 89 -1.28 -3.68 -10.20
CA ALA A 89 -0.49 -4.86 -10.54
C ALA A 89 -1.19 -6.18 -10.16
N ASP A 90 -2.34 -6.14 -9.48
CA ASP A 90 -3.00 -7.34 -8.95
C ASP A 90 -3.27 -8.40 -10.04
N MET A 91 -3.81 -7.97 -11.19
CA MET A 91 -4.06 -8.87 -12.33
C MET A 91 -2.77 -9.43 -12.93
N THR A 92 -1.72 -8.63 -13.06
CA THR A 92 -0.45 -9.07 -13.65
C THR A 92 0.36 -9.93 -12.68
N GLU A 93 0.27 -9.65 -11.37
CA GLU A 93 0.86 -10.47 -10.30
C GLU A 93 0.14 -11.81 -10.18
N HIS A 94 -1.19 -11.82 -10.24
CA HIS A 94 -1.97 -13.06 -10.27
C HIS A 94 -1.61 -13.91 -11.48
N ALA A 95 -1.56 -13.30 -12.68
CA ALA A 95 -1.11 -14.00 -13.89
C ALA A 95 0.34 -14.50 -13.76
N HIS A 96 1.23 -13.71 -13.12
CA HIS A 96 2.60 -14.13 -12.89
C HIS A 96 2.66 -15.38 -12.01
N ILE A 97 1.88 -15.44 -10.93
CA ILE A 97 1.83 -16.60 -10.03
C ILE A 97 1.21 -17.82 -10.71
N VAL A 98 0.06 -17.65 -11.36
CA VAL A 98 -0.73 -18.78 -11.88
C VAL A 98 -0.19 -19.32 -13.20
N VAL A 99 0.44 -18.48 -14.02
CA VAL A 99 0.80 -18.84 -15.40
C VAL A 99 2.30 -18.74 -15.66
N ILE A 100 2.98 -17.75 -15.10
CA ILE A 100 4.37 -17.43 -15.51
C ILE A 100 5.41 -18.08 -14.60
N LYS A 101 5.10 -18.32 -13.33
CA LYS A 101 6.09 -18.75 -12.34
C LYS A 101 6.71 -20.09 -12.68
N ASP A 102 5.90 -21.11 -12.96
CA ASP A 102 6.35 -22.45 -13.30
C ASP A 102 7.21 -22.48 -14.59
N PRO A 103 6.77 -21.91 -15.73
CA PRO A 103 7.61 -21.89 -16.93
C PRO A 103 8.87 -21.03 -16.72
N ALA A 104 8.80 -19.91 -15.99
CA ALA A 104 9.98 -19.11 -15.69
C ALA A 104 11.00 -19.87 -14.83
N GLU A 105 10.54 -20.66 -13.86
CA GLU A 105 11.40 -21.55 -13.07
C GLU A 105 11.98 -22.69 -13.93
N ALA A 106 11.22 -23.22 -14.88
CA ALA A 106 11.67 -24.23 -15.84
C ALA A 106 12.63 -23.71 -16.93
N THR A 107 12.82 -22.39 -17.05
CA THR A 107 13.75 -21.80 -18.02
C THR A 107 14.79 -20.88 -17.39
N ASN A 108 14.92 -20.86 -16.06
CA ASN A 108 15.81 -19.95 -15.34
C ASN A 108 17.30 -20.38 -15.35
N ASN A 109 17.63 -21.51 -15.96
CA ASN A 109 18.97 -22.10 -16.02
C ASN A 109 19.60 -22.40 -14.64
N ARG A 110 18.79 -22.58 -13.59
CA ARG A 110 19.27 -22.90 -12.23
C ARG A 110 19.16 -24.39 -11.91
N GLU A 111 18.05 -25.03 -12.29
CA GLU A 111 17.77 -26.45 -12.05
C GLU A 111 17.80 -27.20 -13.37
N TYR A 112 18.99 -27.42 -13.93
CA TYR A 112 19.13 -27.88 -15.32
C TYR A 112 18.52 -29.28 -15.59
N ASN A 113 18.62 -30.20 -14.64
CA ASN A 113 18.15 -31.59 -14.83
C ASN A 113 16.64 -31.71 -15.16
N PRO A 114 15.71 -31.07 -14.43
CA PRO A 114 14.29 -31.06 -14.82
C PRO A 114 13.97 -30.20 -16.05
N GLN A 115 14.94 -29.41 -16.56
CA GLN A 115 14.76 -28.49 -17.70
C GLN A 115 15.21 -29.10 -19.04
N ILE A 116 15.94 -30.22 -19.02
CA ILE A 116 16.27 -31.01 -20.22
C ILE A 116 15.27 -32.18 -20.29
N CYS A 117 14.47 -32.21 -21.35
CA CYS A 117 13.51 -33.29 -21.61
C CYS A 117 14.19 -34.65 -21.85
#